data_AF-A0A2M7UKH9-F1
#
_entry.id   AF-A0A2M7UKH9-F1
#
_cell.length_a   1.000
_cell.length_b   1.000
_cell.length_c   1.000
_cell.angle_alpha   90.00
_cell.angle_beta   90.00
_cell.angle_gamma   90.00
#
_symmetry.space_group_name_H-M   'P 1'
#
loop_
_entity.id
_entity.type
_entity.pdbx_description
1 polymer ?
#
loop_
_entity_poly.entity_id
_entity_poly.type
_entity_poly.pdbx_seq_one_letter_code
_entity_poly.pdbx_strand_id
1 'polypeptide(L)'
;MNYRATDKILAQLDRKLRIIFLLQPTNIATKQKRFLQQLNYEPQFHYPKIKIEHSLKTDHDEAVCLIKHELIHILSNENGRCQPYKIFASGLAIYLLAEEGIACYQESKLPYFPKRLWLFGLRALAVANATEQSFSQTFASLIKYGAPPQLAWQTTLHVKRGLTDTGRAGAFTKEHLYLFGYYFIQDYLKQNNKINDLMIGKIS
;
A
#
# COMPACT_ATOMS: atom_id res chain seq x y z
N MET A 1 14.68 20.79 -12.44
CA MET A 1 13.29 20.24 -12.43
C MET A 1 12.58 20.77 -11.21
N ASN A 2 11.34 21.27 -11.36
CA ASN A 2 10.57 21.77 -10.22
C ASN A 2 9.78 20.63 -9.58
N TYR A 3 10.42 19.93 -8.65
CA TYR A 3 9.87 18.74 -7.99
C TYR A 3 8.52 19.00 -7.30
N ARG A 4 8.29 20.21 -6.78
CA ARG A 4 6.98 20.60 -6.19
C ARG A 4 5.86 20.70 -7.21
N ALA A 5 6.14 21.18 -8.41
CA ALA A 5 5.15 21.22 -9.48
C ALA A 5 4.83 19.81 -9.98
N THR A 6 5.87 18.97 -10.11
CA THR A 6 5.74 17.56 -10.49
C THR A 6 4.93 16.77 -9.45
N ASP A 7 5.19 16.93 -8.15
CA ASP A 7 4.44 16.27 -7.09
C ASP A 7 2.98 16.73 -7.01
N LYS A 8 2.71 18.02 -7.22
CA LYS A 8 1.32 18.53 -7.29
C LYS A 8 0.56 17.92 -8.45
N ILE A 9 1.22 17.78 -9.60
CA ILE A 9 0.66 17.14 -10.79
C ILE A 9 0.44 15.64 -10.51
N LEU A 10 1.40 14.95 -9.90
CA LEU A 10 1.28 13.53 -9.54
C LEU A 10 0.15 13.28 -8.53
N ALA A 11 0.02 14.11 -7.49
CA ALA A 11 -1.06 14.00 -6.50
C ALA A 11 -2.44 14.33 -7.09
N GLN A 12 -2.52 15.28 -8.02
CA GLN A 12 -3.76 15.58 -8.74
C GLN A 12 -4.11 14.48 -9.75
N LEU A 13 -3.12 13.87 -10.39
CA LEU A 13 -3.28 12.73 -11.28
C LEU A 13 -3.72 11.49 -10.50
N ASP A 14 -3.15 11.24 -9.32
CA ASP A 14 -3.54 10.10 -8.48
C ASP A 14 -5.00 10.19 -8.03
N ARG A 15 -5.43 11.37 -7.55
CA ARG A 15 -6.83 11.66 -7.20
C ARG A 15 -7.80 11.53 -8.38
N LYS A 16 -7.38 11.90 -9.59
CA LYS A 16 -8.26 11.91 -10.78
C LYS A 16 -8.23 10.61 -11.59
N LEU A 17 -7.13 9.86 -11.56
CA LEU A 17 -6.91 8.67 -12.40
C LEU A 17 -7.02 7.36 -11.64
N ARG A 18 -7.03 7.37 -10.29
CA ARG A 18 -6.86 6.15 -9.47
C ARG A 18 -5.73 5.28 -10.03
N ILE A 19 -4.50 5.81 -10.00
CA ILE A 19 -3.30 5.22 -10.62
C ILE A 19 -3.11 3.74 -10.25
N ILE A 20 -3.62 3.32 -9.08
CA ILE A 20 -3.73 1.91 -8.66
C ILE A 20 -4.30 0.99 -9.76
N PHE A 21 -5.30 1.41 -10.54
CA PHE A 21 -5.86 0.62 -11.64
C PHE A 21 -4.88 0.47 -12.82
N LEU A 22 -4.02 1.46 -13.05
CA LEU A 22 -2.97 1.41 -14.09
C LEU A 22 -1.82 0.46 -13.69
N LEU A 23 -1.66 0.22 -12.39
CA LEU A 23 -0.69 -0.73 -11.84
C LEU A 23 -1.23 -2.17 -11.78
N GLN A 24 -2.43 -2.44 -12.30
CA GLN A 24 -3.00 -3.78 -12.35
C GLN A 24 -2.73 -4.43 -13.72
N PRO A 25 -1.95 -5.53 -13.79
CA PRO A 25 -1.69 -6.18 -15.06
C PRO A 25 -2.94 -6.75 -15.74
N THR A 26 -3.04 -6.64 -17.06
CA THR A 26 -4.17 -7.15 -17.86
C THR A 26 -4.16 -8.67 -17.99
N ASN A 27 -2.99 -9.29 -17.85
CA ASN A 27 -2.80 -10.72 -18.05
C ASN A 27 -2.72 -11.52 -16.73
N ILE A 28 -3.18 -10.96 -15.60
CA ILE A 28 -3.10 -11.61 -14.27
C ILE A 28 -3.66 -13.03 -14.30
N ALA A 29 -4.91 -13.22 -14.78
CA ALA A 29 -5.59 -14.51 -14.68
C ALA A 29 -4.84 -15.63 -15.44
N THR A 30 -4.37 -15.33 -16.65
CA THR A 30 -3.61 -16.28 -17.47
C THR A 30 -2.25 -16.60 -16.83
N LYS A 31 -1.57 -15.57 -16.29
CA LYS A 31 -0.25 -15.74 -15.66
C LYS A 31 -0.35 -16.49 -14.34
N GLN A 32 -1.40 -16.23 -13.55
CA GLN A 32 -1.70 -16.97 -12.33
C GLN A 32 -1.94 -18.44 -12.62
N LYS A 33 -2.81 -18.77 -13.58
CA LYS A 33 -3.09 -20.17 -13.94
C LYS A 33 -1.82 -20.92 -14.34
N ARG A 34 -0.99 -20.31 -15.19
CA ARG A 34 0.28 -20.91 -15.64
C ARG A 34 1.27 -21.07 -14.49
N PHE A 35 1.39 -20.08 -13.62
CA PHE A 35 2.27 -20.13 -12.46
C PHE A 35 1.86 -21.24 -11.49
N LEU A 36 0.57 -21.39 -11.20
CA LEU A 36 0.08 -22.44 -10.30
C LEU A 36 0.31 -23.87 -10.85
N GLN A 37 0.50 -24.02 -12.17
CA GLN A 37 0.89 -25.29 -12.79
C GLN A 37 2.40 -25.53 -12.74
N GLN A 38 3.20 -24.46 -12.70
CA GLN A 38 4.65 -24.52 -12.75
C GLN A 38 5.24 -23.44 -11.83
N LEU A 39 5.57 -23.81 -10.59
CA LEU A 39 5.97 -22.86 -9.55
C LEU A 39 7.36 -22.22 -9.75
N ASN A 40 8.18 -22.72 -10.67
CA ASN A 40 9.49 -22.15 -11.02
C ASN A 40 9.44 -21.20 -12.24
N TYR A 41 8.24 -20.87 -12.73
CA TYR A 41 8.04 -19.94 -13.83
C TYR A 41 7.97 -18.49 -13.32
N GLU A 42 8.69 -17.56 -13.97
CA GLU A 42 8.62 -16.13 -13.64
C GLU A 42 7.54 -15.41 -14.48
N PRO A 43 6.42 -14.97 -13.88
CA PRO A 43 5.33 -14.37 -14.63
C PRO A 43 5.68 -12.95 -15.10
N GLN A 44 5.70 -12.75 -16.42
CA GLN A 44 5.88 -11.43 -17.04
C GLN A 44 4.53 -10.72 -17.19
N PHE A 45 4.41 -9.52 -16.62
CA PHE A 45 3.15 -8.76 -16.54
C PHE A 45 3.03 -7.69 -17.62
N HIS A 46 1.83 -7.56 -18.19
CA HIS A 46 1.51 -6.50 -19.15
C HIS A 46 0.52 -5.53 -18.53
N TYR A 47 0.78 -4.23 -18.66
CA TYR A 47 -0.05 -3.17 -18.07
C TYR A 47 -0.96 -2.53 -19.13
N PRO A 48 -2.19 -2.12 -18.76
CA PRO A 48 -3.18 -1.62 -19.70
C PRO A 48 -2.74 -0.33 -20.39
N LYS A 49 -3.07 -0.20 -21.68
CA LYS A 49 -3.01 1.07 -22.42
C LYS A 49 -4.30 1.86 -22.16
N ILE A 50 -4.16 3.15 -21.90
CA ILE A 50 -5.19 4.05 -21.34
C ILE A 50 -6.52 3.98 -22.12
N LYS A 51 -7.59 3.51 -21.47
CA LYS A 51 -9.00 3.68 -21.86
C LYS A 51 -9.86 3.82 -20.60
N ILE A 52 -10.77 4.78 -20.58
CA ILE A 52 -11.53 5.21 -19.39
C ILE A 52 -12.91 4.55 -19.41
N GLU A 53 -13.26 3.76 -18.38
CA GLU A 53 -14.63 3.36 -18.00
C GLU A 53 -14.59 2.71 -16.59
N HIS A 54 -15.56 2.98 -15.69
CA HIS A 54 -15.51 2.49 -14.30
C HIS A 54 -16.86 2.03 -13.70
N SER A 55 -16.80 0.85 -13.05
CA SER A 55 -17.64 0.46 -11.90
C SER A 55 -16.78 -0.35 -10.91
N LEU A 56 -17.03 -0.20 -9.59
CA LEU A 56 -16.35 -0.94 -8.51
C LEU A 56 -17.38 -1.78 -7.76
N LYS A 57 -17.08 -3.07 -7.51
CA LYS A 57 -17.81 -3.94 -6.58
C LYS A 57 -16.87 -4.29 -5.42
N THR A 58 -17.26 -3.99 -4.19
CA THR A 58 -16.52 -4.32 -2.96
C THR A 58 -17.50 -4.71 -1.86
N ASP A 59 -17.03 -5.51 -0.90
CA ASP A 59 -17.78 -5.84 0.30
C ASP A 59 -17.95 -4.61 1.23
N HIS A 60 -19.02 -4.60 2.04
CA HIS A 60 -19.36 -3.46 2.91
C HIS A 60 -18.28 -3.18 3.96
N ASP A 61 -17.75 -4.22 4.60
CA ASP A 61 -16.77 -4.04 5.67
C ASP A 61 -15.42 -3.55 5.14
N GLU A 62 -15.03 -4.06 3.97
CA GLU A 62 -13.87 -3.59 3.22
C GLU A 62 -14.04 -2.12 2.80
N ALA A 63 -15.25 -1.74 2.38
CA ALA A 63 -15.56 -0.35 2.03
C ALA A 63 -15.47 0.58 3.23
N VAL A 64 -16.02 0.21 4.39
CA VAL A 64 -15.92 1.00 5.63
C VAL A 64 -14.46 1.18 6.04
N CYS A 65 -13.66 0.13 5.95
CA CYS A 65 -12.26 0.18 6.28
C CYS A 65 -11.49 1.13 5.35
N LEU A 66 -11.75 1.04 4.04
CA LEU A 66 -11.16 1.90 3.02
C LEU A 66 -11.55 3.36 3.24
N ILE A 67 -12.83 3.63 3.52
CA ILE A 67 -13.31 5.00 3.78
C ILE A 67 -12.60 5.60 5.00
N LYS A 68 -12.50 4.85 6.11
CA LYS A 68 -11.78 5.32 7.30
C LYS A 68 -10.30 5.60 7.01
N HIS A 69 -9.67 4.74 6.20
CA HIS A 69 -8.29 4.89 5.78
C HIS A 69 -8.08 6.18 4.97
N GLU A 70 -8.88 6.37 3.92
CA GLU A 70 -8.80 7.54 3.05
C GLU A 70 -9.16 8.84 3.76
N LEU A 71 -10.04 8.78 4.76
CA LEU A 71 -10.39 9.94 5.57
C LEU A 71 -9.16 10.51 6.31
N ILE A 72 -8.22 9.68 6.76
CA ILE A 72 -6.98 10.16 7.39
C ILE A 72 -6.14 10.96 6.40
N HIS A 73 -5.95 10.45 5.18
CA HIS A 73 -5.22 11.16 4.13
C HIS A 73 -5.87 12.49 3.76
N ILE A 74 -7.21 12.53 3.68
CA ILE A 74 -7.96 13.76 3.40
C ILE A 74 -7.81 14.76 4.56
N LEU A 75 -8.05 14.33 5.80
CA LEU A 75 -7.99 15.20 6.97
C LEU A 75 -6.59 15.78 7.18
N SER A 76 -5.55 14.96 7.08
CA SER A 76 -4.17 15.42 7.16
C SER A 76 -3.84 16.45 6.07
N ASN A 77 -4.27 16.19 4.82
CA ASN A 77 -4.09 17.15 3.74
C ASN A 77 -4.82 18.48 4.01
N GLU A 78 -6.08 18.45 4.45
CA GLU A 78 -6.85 19.66 4.73
C GLU A 78 -6.32 20.42 5.94
N ASN A 79 -5.97 19.73 7.03
CA ASN A 79 -5.35 20.35 8.21
C ASN A 79 -4.03 21.03 7.82
N GLY A 80 -3.19 20.38 7.02
CA GLY A 80 -1.95 20.95 6.50
C GLY A 80 -2.16 22.19 5.62
N ARG A 81 -3.28 22.26 4.87
CA ARG A 81 -3.66 23.42 4.05
C ARG A 81 -4.19 24.59 4.88
N CYS A 82 -4.81 24.29 6.02
CA CYS A 82 -5.28 25.28 6.99
C CYS A 82 -4.15 25.87 7.84
N GLN A 83 -2.96 25.28 7.84
CA GLN A 83 -1.79 25.84 8.53
C GLN A 83 -1.34 27.17 7.91
N PRO A 84 -0.90 28.17 8.70
CA PRO A 84 -0.54 29.50 8.20
C PRO A 84 0.47 29.48 7.04
N TYR A 85 1.49 28.62 7.16
CA TYR A 85 2.57 28.51 6.17
C TYR A 85 2.35 27.41 5.11
N LYS A 86 1.30 26.58 5.26
CA LYS A 86 0.92 25.49 4.34
C LYS A 86 2.01 24.45 4.04
N ILE A 87 3.13 24.49 4.75
CA ILE A 87 4.26 23.56 4.58
C ILE A 87 3.83 22.11 4.84
N PHE A 88 2.92 21.90 5.81
CA PHE A 88 2.39 20.58 6.14
C PHE A 88 1.32 20.08 5.16
N ALA A 89 0.92 20.85 4.15
CA ALA A 89 0.11 20.31 3.04
C ALA A 89 0.95 19.49 2.05
N SER A 90 2.26 19.81 1.96
CA SER A 90 3.20 19.11 1.06
C SER A 90 3.83 17.89 1.72
N GLY A 91 4.02 17.95 3.05
CA GLY A 91 4.59 16.85 3.83
C GLY A 91 6.03 17.10 4.28
N LEU A 92 6.33 16.68 5.51
CA LEU A 92 7.70 16.57 6.04
C LEU A 92 8.31 15.21 5.71
N ALA A 93 9.63 15.05 5.86
CA ALA A 93 10.24 13.73 5.67
C ALA A 93 9.50 12.67 6.51
N ILE A 94 9.28 11.48 5.95
CA ILE A 94 8.70 10.33 6.67
C ILE A 94 7.20 10.51 7.05
N TYR A 95 6.54 11.63 6.69
CA TYR A 95 5.11 11.86 7.00
C TYR A 95 4.20 10.69 6.64
N LEU A 96 4.53 9.99 5.55
CA LEU A 96 3.75 8.87 5.04
C LEU A 96 3.71 7.70 6.04
N LEU A 97 4.79 7.47 6.81
CA LEU A 97 4.79 6.45 7.85
C LEU A 97 3.78 6.78 8.95
N ALA A 98 3.71 8.04 9.37
CA ALA A 98 2.77 8.50 10.37
C ALA A 98 1.32 8.45 9.85
N GLU A 99 1.06 8.93 8.63
CA GLU A 99 -0.29 8.88 8.03
C GLU A 99 -0.82 7.46 7.87
N GLU A 100 -0.04 6.57 7.24
CA GLU A 100 -0.42 5.17 7.06
C GLU A 100 -0.58 4.48 8.42
N GLY A 101 0.28 4.81 9.39
CA GLY A 101 0.20 4.31 10.75
C GLY A 101 -1.07 4.73 11.48
N ILE A 102 -1.46 6.00 11.39
CA ILE A 102 -2.69 6.51 12.00
C ILE A 102 -3.89 5.84 11.36
N ALA A 103 -3.90 5.69 10.03
CA ALA A 103 -4.95 4.99 9.31
C ALA A 103 -5.08 3.54 9.82
N CYS A 104 -3.98 2.77 9.86
CA CYS A 104 -3.98 1.42 10.41
C CYS A 104 -4.42 1.35 11.89
N TYR A 105 -4.02 2.33 12.71
CA TYR A 105 -4.46 2.40 14.11
C TYR A 105 -5.97 2.67 14.23
N GLN A 106 -6.56 3.48 13.36
CA GLN A 106 -8.03 3.67 13.36
C GLN A 106 -8.76 2.42 12.88
N GLU A 107 -8.19 1.69 11.92
CA GLU A 107 -8.69 0.39 11.51
C GLU A 107 -8.64 -0.62 12.65
N SER A 108 -7.68 -0.51 13.58
CA SER A 108 -7.57 -1.41 14.72
C SER A 108 -8.72 -1.37 15.72
N LYS A 109 -9.61 -0.39 15.57
CA LYS A 109 -10.84 -0.26 16.35
C LYS A 109 -12.02 -1.00 15.72
N LEU A 110 -11.82 -1.64 14.58
CA LEU A 110 -12.84 -2.39 13.84
C LEU A 110 -12.71 -3.90 14.11
N PRO A 111 -13.83 -4.65 14.14
CA PRO A 111 -13.83 -6.06 14.56
C PRO A 111 -13.00 -6.98 13.64
N TYR A 112 -12.81 -6.61 12.37
CA TYR A 112 -12.06 -7.39 11.38
C TYR A 112 -10.56 -7.08 11.33
N PHE A 113 -10.06 -6.22 12.22
CA PHE A 113 -8.64 -5.85 12.25
C PHE A 113 -7.65 -7.01 12.39
N PRO A 114 -7.91 -8.10 13.15
CA PRO A 114 -6.94 -9.21 13.24
C PRO A 114 -6.55 -9.79 11.88
N LYS A 115 -7.51 -9.89 10.95
CA LYS A 115 -7.26 -10.33 9.57
C LYS A 115 -6.44 -9.29 8.78
N ARG A 116 -6.69 -7.99 8.98
CA ARG A 116 -5.93 -6.88 8.38
C ARG A 116 -4.49 -6.88 8.89
N LEU A 117 -4.28 -7.01 10.20
CA LEU A 117 -2.97 -7.04 10.83
C LEU A 117 -2.12 -8.21 10.31
N TRP A 118 -2.73 -9.40 10.18
CA TRP A 118 -2.04 -10.54 9.59
C TRP A 118 -1.64 -10.28 8.13
N LEU A 119 -2.51 -9.64 7.34
CA LEU A 119 -2.18 -9.22 5.97
C LEU A 119 -1.04 -8.20 5.93
N PHE A 120 -1.00 -7.23 6.85
CA PHE A 120 0.11 -6.27 6.96
C PHE A 120 1.43 -6.99 7.28
N GLY A 121 1.40 -7.96 8.20
CA GLY A 121 2.52 -8.85 8.50
C GLY A 121 3.04 -9.57 7.26
N LEU A 122 2.13 -10.22 6.54
CA LEU A 122 2.48 -10.97 5.32
C LEU A 122 3.08 -10.06 4.25
N ARG A 123 2.55 -8.84 4.08
CA ARG A 123 3.06 -7.84 3.13
C ARG A 123 4.43 -7.32 3.49
N ALA A 124 4.69 -7.04 4.78
CA ALA A 124 6.00 -6.63 5.24
C ALA A 124 7.06 -7.71 4.97
N LEU A 125 6.73 -8.99 5.24
CA LEU A 125 7.59 -10.13 4.90
C LEU A 125 7.78 -10.27 3.38
N ALA A 126 6.71 -10.07 2.60
CA ALA A 126 6.78 -10.12 1.16
C ALA A 126 7.70 -9.03 0.58
N VAL A 127 7.66 -7.80 1.12
CA VAL A 127 8.56 -6.71 0.73
C VAL A 127 10.01 -7.10 1.03
N ALA A 128 10.30 -7.57 2.25
CA ALA A 128 11.64 -7.97 2.66
C ALA A 128 12.23 -9.10 1.79
N ASN A 129 11.40 -10.06 1.40
CA ASN A 129 11.84 -11.12 0.47
C ASN A 129 11.99 -10.59 -0.96
N ALA A 130 11.03 -9.82 -1.46
CA ALA A 130 11.02 -9.32 -2.82
C ALA A 130 12.20 -8.38 -3.14
N THR A 131 12.77 -7.68 -2.15
CA THR A 131 13.96 -6.86 -2.34
C THR A 131 15.22 -7.65 -2.71
N GLU A 132 15.22 -8.97 -2.49
CA GLU A 132 16.37 -9.84 -2.74
C GLU A 132 16.05 -11.03 -3.65
N GLN A 133 14.77 -11.38 -3.80
CA GLN A 133 14.30 -12.60 -4.44
C GLN A 133 13.51 -12.31 -5.72
N SER A 134 13.43 -13.29 -6.61
CA SER A 134 12.48 -13.32 -7.74
C SER A 134 11.02 -13.45 -7.27
N PHE A 135 10.07 -13.36 -8.20
CA PHE A 135 8.65 -13.56 -7.90
C PHE A 135 8.39 -14.98 -7.40
N SER A 136 8.90 -16.01 -8.08
CA SER A 136 8.68 -17.40 -7.66
C SER A 136 9.21 -17.68 -6.26
N GLN A 137 10.42 -17.19 -5.95
CA GLN A 137 11.06 -17.32 -4.64
C GLN A 137 10.29 -16.57 -3.54
N THR A 138 9.85 -15.34 -3.83
CA THR A 138 9.03 -14.55 -2.89
C THR A 138 7.72 -15.29 -2.59
N PHE A 139 7.02 -15.76 -3.61
CA PHE A 139 5.80 -16.56 -3.47
C PHE A 139 6.04 -17.80 -2.61
N ALA A 140 7.08 -18.58 -2.91
CA ALA A 140 7.43 -19.78 -2.17
C ALA A 140 7.71 -19.48 -0.68
N SER A 141 8.38 -18.37 -0.40
CA SER A 141 8.61 -17.91 0.98
C SER A 141 7.29 -17.61 1.70
N LEU A 142 6.33 -16.95 1.06
CA LEU A 142 5.02 -16.67 1.67
C LEU A 142 4.21 -17.95 1.93
N ILE A 143 4.27 -18.93 1.02
CA ILE A 143 3.68 -20.27 1.26
C ILE A 143 4.31 -20.92 2.49
N LYS A 144 5.64 -20.87 2.61
CA LYS A 144 6.37 -21.40 3.77
C LYS A 144 5.97 -20.74 5.09
N TYR A 145 5.58 -19.47 5.06
CA TYR A 145 5.04 -18.76 6.23
C TYR A 145 3.57 -19.08 6.53
N GLY A 146 2.94 -19.97 5.76
CA GLY A 146 1.56 -20.43 5.96
C GLY A 146 0.50 -19.61 5.24
N ALA A 147 0.87 -18.75 4.28
CA ALA A 147 -0.11 -18.03 3.49
C ALA A 147 -0.83 -18.98 2.51
N PRO A 148 -2.17 -18.89 2.38
CA PRO A 148 -2.90 -19.63 1.36
C PRO A 148 -2.40 -19.25 -0.05
N PRO A 149 -2.35 -20.18 -1.02
CA PRO A 149 -1.76 -19.94 -2.34
C PRO A 149 -2.31 -18.72 -3.07
N GLN A 150 -3.62 -18.51 -3.00
CA GLN A 150 -4.26 -17.36 -3.64
C GLN A 150 -3.79 -16.03 -3.03
N LEU A 151 -3.65 -15.99 -1.70
CA LEU A 151 -3.19 -14.78 -1.02
C LEU A 151 -1.69 -14.56 -1.19
N ALA A 152 -0.89 -15.62 -1.15
CA ALA A 152 0.55 -15.54 -1.45
C ALA A 152 0.78 -14.98 -2.85
N TRP A 153 0.01 -15.44 -3.84
CA TRP A 153 0.05 -14.91 -5.21
C TRP A 153 -0.32 -13.42 -5.25
N GLN A 154 -1.45 -13.04 -4.67
CA GLN A 154 -1.92 -11.65 -4.65
C GLN A 154 -0.92 -10.72 -3.95
N THR A 155 -0.37 -11.17 -2.83
CA THR A 155 0.61 -10.40 -2.04
C THR A 155 1.93 -10.26 -2.79
N THR A 156 2.43 -11.34 -3.37
CA THR A 156 3.66 -11.32 -4.20
C THR A 156 3.49 -10.39 -5.40
N LEU A 157 2.35 -10.46 -6.09
CA LEU A 157 2.01 -9.55 -7.18
C LEU A 157 1.99 -8.09 -6.70
N HIS A 158 1.36 -7.80 -5.56
CA HIS A 158 1.31 -6.46 -5.00
C HIS A 158 2.70 -5.89 -4.73
N VAL A 159 3.60 -6.67 -4.13
CA VAL A 159 4.96 -6.18 -3.83
C VAL A 159 5.86 -6.17 -5.05
N LYS A 160 5.61 -6.99 -6.08
CA LYS A 160 6.39 -7.03 -7.33
C LYS A 160 5.82 -6.13 -8.44
N ARG A 161 4.70 -5.43 -8.19
CA ARG A 161 4.06 -4.58 -9.22
C ARG A 161 4.97 -3.45 -9.67
N GLY A 162 4.89 -3.11 -10.96
CA GLY A 162 5.74 -2.10 -11.58
C GLY A 162 7.06 -2.66 -12.09
N LEU A 163 7.42 -3.90 -11.75
CA LEU A 163 8.56 -4.58 -12.38
C LEU A 163 8.12 -5.25 -13.68
N THR A 164 8.82 -4.93 -14.76
CA THR A 164 8.64 -5.63 -16.04
C THR A 164 9.19 -7.05 -15.95
N ASP A 165 10.42 -7.20 -15.46
CA ASP A 165 11.07 -8.50 -15.25
C ASP A 165 10.99 -8.91 -13.79
N THR A 166 10.09 -9.84 -13.51
CA THR A 166 9.79 -10.33 -12.16
C THR A 166 10.79 -11.36 -11.63
N GLY A 167 11.72 -11.84 -12.47
CA GLY A 167 12.84 -12.67 -12.05
C GLY A 167 13.89 -11.89 -11.25
N ARG A 168 13.86 -10.56 -11.28
CA ARG A 168 14.81 -9.70 -10.58
C ARG A 168 14.33 -9.32 -9.18
N ALA A 169 15.32 -9.07 -8.33
CA ALA A 169 15.15 -8.38 -7.06
C ALA A 169 14.53 -6.99 -7.26
N GLY A 170 13.68 -6.59 -6.32
CA GLY A 170 12.96 -5.32 -6.34
C GLY A 170 11.58 -5.46 -5.74
N ALA A 171 11.13 -4.43 -5.02
CA ALA A 171 9.82 -4.41 -4.38
C ALA A 171 9.22 -3.01 -4.40
N PHE A 172 7.90 -2.94 -4.53
CA PHE A 172 7.10 -1.78 -4.16
C PHE A 172 7.06 -1.70 -2.63
N THR A 173 8.00 -0.96 -2.07
CA THR A 173 8.26 -1.00 -0.63
C THR A 173 7.13 -0.39 0.21
N LYS A 174 6.28 0.49 -0.33
CA LYS A 174 5.23 1.17 0.46
C LYS A 174 4.38 0.23 1.32
N GLU A 175 4.19 -1.02 0.91
CA GLU A 175 3.41 -2.02 1.65
C GLU A 175 3.97 -2.35 3.06
N HIS A 176 5.27 -2.12 3.34
CA HIS A 176 5.78 -2.30 4.70
C HIS A 176 5.31 -1.20 5.67
N LEU A 177 4.99 0.00 5.17
CA LEU A 177 4.62 1.15 6.00
C LEU A 177 3.36 0.90 6.82
N TYR A 178 2.43 0.04 6.37
CA TYR A 178 1.21 -0.28 7.12
C TYR A 178 1.51 -0.93 8.48
N LEU A 179 2.33 -1.98 8.49
CA LEU A 179 2.68 -2.69 9.72
C LEU A 179 3.58 -1.82 10.62
N PHE A 180 4.63 -1.24 10.02
CA PHE A 180 5.59 -0.41 10.76
C PHE A 180 4.92 0.84 11.33
N GLY A 181 4.09 1.52 10.53
CA GLY A 181 3.31 2.67 10.96
C GLY A 181 2.34 2.33 12.09
N TYR A 182 1.66 1.17 12.02
CA TYR A 182 0.76 0.74 13.09
C TYR A 182 1.49 0.61 14.44
N TYR A 183 2.66 -0.05 14.47
CA TYR A 183 3.44 -0.16 15.70
C TYR A 183 4.06 1.17 16.13
N PHE A 184 4.54 1.97 15.18
CA PHE A 184 5.04 3.33 15.45
C PHE A 184 4.00 4.18 16.19
N ILE A 185 2.74 4.18 15.72
CA ILE A 185 1.66 4.92 16.40
C ILE A 185 1.31 4.32 17.76
N GLN A 186 1.31 3.00 17.90
CA GLN A 186 1.11 2.39 19.22
C GLN A 186 2.19 2.82 20.22
N ASP A 187 3.46 2.81 19.82
CA ASP A 187 4.56 3.21 20.69
C ASP A 187 4.55 4.70 20.98
N TYR A 188 4.14 5.53 20.02
CA TYR A 188 3.90 6.96 20.23
C TYR A 188 2.83 7.21 21.29
N LEU A 189 1.73 6.45 21.26
CA LEU A 189 0.62 6.59 22.22
C LEU A 189 0.96 6.05 23.62
N LYS A 190 1.77 5.00 23.72
CA LYS A 190 2.27 4.48 25.01
C LYS A 190 3.10 5.53 25.78
N GLN A 191 3.67 6.50 25.07
CA GLN A 191 4.42 7.61 25.67
C GLN A 191 3.53 8.77 26.15
N ASN A 192 2.20 8.58 26.21
CA ASN A 192 1.20 9.60 26.55
C ASN A 192 1.08 10.77 25.56
N ASN A 193 1.64 10.62 24.35
CA ASN A 193 1.45 11.60 23.28
C ASN A 193 0.03 11.50 22.69
N LYS A 194 -0.44 12.55 22.01
CA LYS A 194 -1.79 12.58 21.45
C LYS A 194 -1.73 12.42 19.93
N ILE A 195 -2.61 11.56 19.37
CA ILE A 195 -2.73 11.39 17.91
C ILE A 195 -2.96 12.73 17.21
N ASN A 196 -3.71 13.63 17.84
CA ASN A 196 -4.02 14.95 17.28
C ASN A 196 -2.76 15.78 16.98
N ASP A 197 -1.67 15.54 17.71
CA ASP A 197 -0.40 16.22 17.49
C ASP A 197 0.16 15.88 16.11
N LEU A 198 -0.06 14.64 15.63
CA LEU A 198 0.33 14.15 14.30
C LEU A 198 -0.70 14.47 13.20
N MET A 199 -1.89 14.98 13.56
CA MET A 199 -2.97 15.28 12.62
C MET A 199 -3.01 16.74 12.17
N ILE A 200 -2.07 17.59 12.59
CA ILE A 200 -2.03 19.01 12.18
C ILE A 200 -1.68 19.20 10.70
N GLY A 201 -1.21 18.15 10.04
CA GLY A 201 -0.94 18.05 8.61
C GLY A 201 -0.09 16.82 8.31
N LYS A 202 0.57 16.81 7.16
CA LYS A 202 1.51 15.75 6.78
C LYS A 202 2.85 15.91 7.52
N ILE A 203 2.91 15.37 8.74
CA ILE A 203 4.09 15.43 9.62
C ILE A 203 4.45 14.04 10.15
N SER A 204 5.64 13.92 10.75
CA SER A 204 6.23 12.66 11.25
C SER A 204 6.65 12.77 12.70
#